data_AF-A0A850RHY9-F1
#
_entry.id   AF-A0A850RHY9-F1
#
_cell.length_a   1.000
_cell.length_b   1.000
_cell.length_c   1.000
_cell.angle_alpha   90.00
_cell.angle_beta   90.00
_cell.angle_gamma   90.00
#
_symmetry.space_group_name_H-M   'P 1'
#
loop_
_entity.id
_entity.type
_entity.pdbx_description
1 polymer ?
#
loop_
_entity_poly.entity_id
_entity_poly.type
_entity_poly.pdbx_seq_one_letter_code
_entity_poly.pdbx_strand_id
1 'polypeptide(L)'
;MKKATPPEMTHRDAQLLDVLKTGFGLDSDAQVAAFLGITRTTIHSVRHGKARLGILQRLKILDHIGFLQSRQWLESLLPERLSERIRQSSQALAQRQARARQRLERDLNVEGELLDLVQDACRFRTDTELADFLGVARNTVSNVRAGRASLGPRPRLRILNQFAPFDTERVEAVLDSTEDLIQAVREWMEKREQLTPPDRLHHPLD
;
A
#
# COMPACT_ATOMS: atom_id res chain seq x y z
N MET A 1 11.10 25.86 -10.87
CA MET A 1 9.68 26.29 -10.85
C MET A 1 8.93 25.44 -9.83
N LYS A 2 8.55 26.00 -8.68
CA LYS A 2 7.70 25.32 -7.69
C LYS A 2 6.26 25.41 -8.19
N LYS A 3 5.66 24.28 -8.59
CA LYS A 3 4.21 24.24 -8.86
C LYS A 3 3.50 24.50 -7.53
N ALA A 4 2.94 25.70 -7.37
CA ALA A 4 2.03 25.99 -6.28
C ALA A 4 0.83 25.06 -6.40
N THR A 5 0.61 24.22 -5.40
CA THR A 5 -0.58 23.38 -5.29
C THR A 5 -1.77 24.31 -4.99
N PRO A 6 -2.88 24.22 -5.74
CA PRO A 6 -4.02 25.12 -5.55
C PRO A 6 -4.65 24.96 -4.15
N PRO A 7 -5.13 26.05 -3.53
CA PRO A 7 -5.57 26.10 -2.13
C PRO A 7 -6.78 25.19 -1.81
N GLU A 8 -7.52 24.70 -2.81
CA GLU A 8 -8.67 23.82 -2.61
C GLU A 8 -8.30 22.36 -2.28
N MET A 9 -7.11 21.89 -2.68
CA MET A 9 -6.65 20.52 -2.36
C MET A 9 -6.15 20.39 -0.91
N THR A 10 -5.72 21.52 -0.34
CA THR A 10 -5.09 21.69 0.97
C THR A 10 -6.04 21.38 2.14
N HIS A 11 -7.35 21.57 1.95
CA HIS A 11 -8.37 21.28 2.96
C HIS A 11 -8.83 19.82 2.97
N ARG A 12 -8.63 19.07 1.87
CA ARG A 12 -9.17 17.72 1.75
C ARG A 12 -8.40 16.69 2.56
N ASP A 13 -7.08 16.78 2.64
CA ASP A 13 -6.32 15.86 3.50
C ASP A 13 -6.63 16.12 4.99
N ALA A 14 -6.90 17.38 5.38
CA ALA A 14 -7.38 17.70 6.72
C ALA A 14 -8.77 17.08 6.99
N GLN A 15 -9.69 17.18 6.03
CA GLN A 15 -11.00 16.53 6.09
C GLN A 15 -10.87 15.01 6.20
N LEU A 16 -9.95 14.40 5.45
CA LEU A 16 -9.66 12.97 5.57
C LEU A 16 -9.26 12.61 7.01
N LEU A 17 -8.39 13.39 7.66
CA LEU A 17 -8.04 13.14 9.06
C LEU A 17 -9.27 13.14 9.99
N ASP A 18 -10.23 14.04 9.78
CA ASP A 18 -11.48 14.06 10.57
C ASP A 18 -12.36 12.85 10.27
N VAL A 19 -12.47 12.46 9.00
CA VAL A 19 -13.21 11.25 8.61
C VAL A 19 -12.56 10.00 9.21
N LEU A 20 -11.23 9.93 9.27
CA LEU A 20 -10.51 8.83 9.94
C LEU A 20 -10.77 8.82 11.45
N LYS A 21 -10.79 10.00 12.10
CA LYS A 21 -11.12 10.10 13.53
C LYS A 21 -12.48 9.51 13.83
N THR A 22 -13.50 9.96 13.11
CA THR A 22 -14.87 9.48 13.30
C THR A 22 -15.00 8.00 12.91
N GLY A 23 -14.51 7.62 11.73
CA GLY A 23 -14.69 6.26 11.21
C GLY A 23 -13.94 5.19 12.00
N PHE A 24 -12.75 5.52 12.52
CA PHE A 24 -11.91 4.55 13.23
C PHE A 24 -12.04 4.65 14.76
N GLY A 25 -12.88 5.56 15.26
CA GLY A 25 -13.06 5.77 16.70
C GLY A 25 -11.80 6.33 17.37
N LEU A 26 -11.13 7.29 16.74
CA LEU A 26 -9.94 7.96 17.27
C LEU A 26 -10.32 9.35 17.81
N ASP A 27 -10.09 9.55 19.09
CA ASP A 27 -10.46 10.76 19.85
C ASP A 27 -9.55 11.95 19.54
N SER A 28 -8.32 11.70 19.10
CA SER A 28 -7.30 12.74 18.98
C SER A 28 -6.38 12.62 17.77
N ASP A 29 -5.84 13.76 17.34
CA ASP A 29 -4.81 13.84 16.30
C ASP A 29 -3.54 13.04 16.69
N ALA A 30 -3.29 12.85 17.99
CA ALA A 30 -2.22 11.99 18.47
C ALA A 30 -2.46 10.51 18.16
N GLN A 31 -3.70 10.04 18.34
CA GLN A 31 -4.08 8.67 17.98
C GLN A 31 -4.09 8.48 16.46
N VAL A 32 -4.51 9.48 15.68
CA VAL A 32 -4.40 9.45 14.21
C VAL A 32 -2.94 9.38 13.78
N ALA A 33 -2.06 10.17 14.39
CA ALA A 33 -0.62 10.12 14.14
C ALA A 33 -0.05 8.73 14.41
N ALA A 34 -0.39 8.15 15.57
CA ALA A 34 0.02 6.80 15.95
C ALA A 34 -0.51 5.74 14.98
N PHE A 35 -1.80 5.81 14.61
CA PHE A 35 -2.40 4.94 13.62
C PHE A 35 -1.69 5.05 12.27
N LEU A 36 -1.40 6.25 11.78
CA LEU A 36 -0.74 6.45 10.48
C LEU A 36 0.79 6.22 10.52
N GLY A 37 1.38 6.05 11.71
CA GLY A 37 2.83 5.90 11.89
C GLY A 37 3.61 7.17 11.54
N ILE A 38 3.03 8.35 11.79
CA ILE A 38 3.64 9.65 11.52
C ILE A 38 3.69 10.52 12.77
N THR A 39 4.45 11.60 12.73
CA THR A 39 4.58 12.51 13.89
C THR A 39 3.38 13.44 14.01
N ARG A 40 3.13 13.95 15.23
CA ARG A 40 2.13 15.01 15.46
C ARG A 40 2.42 16.27 14.63
N THR A 41 3.70 16.59 14.43
CA THR A 41 4.13 17.72 13.59
C THR A 41 3.72 17.52 12.12
N THR A 42 3.80 16.28 11.63
CA THR A 42 3.31 15.92 10.30
C THR A 42 1.79 16.09 10.23
N ILE A 43 1.03 15.62 11.22
CA ILE A 43 -0.42 15.84 11.30
C ILE A 43 -0.75 17.33 11.29
N HIS A 44 -0.10 18.14 12.13
CA HIS A 44 -0.29 19.59 12.15
C HIS A 44 -0.01 20.22 10.77
N SER A 45 1.05 19.78 10.09
CA SER A 45 1.37 20.25 8.74
C SER A 45 0.30 19.87 7.72
N VAL A 46 -0.30 18.68 7.83
CA VAL A 46 -1.42 18.25 6.99
C VAL A 46 -2.69 19.04 7.30
N ARG A 47 -2.99 19.31 8.56
CA ARG A 47 -4.13 20.14 9.00
C ARG A 47 -4.10 21.55 8.42
N HIS A 48 -2.91 22.14 8.33
CA HIS A 48 -2.69 23.44 7.69
C HIS A 48 -2.36 23.33 6.19
N GLY A 49 -2.50 22.12 5.62
CA GLY A 49 -2.14 21.70 4.27
C GLY A 49 -0.79 22.19 3.75
N LYS A 50 0.18 22.31 4.66
CA LYS A 50 1.60 22.43 4.36
C LYS A 50 2.20 21.10 3.92
N ALA A 51 1.48 19.98 4.13
CA ALA A 51 1.87 18.64 3.75
C ALA A 51 0.66 17.81 3.30
N ARG A 52 0.92 16.72 2.58
CA ARG A 52 -0.07 15.70 2.21
C ARG A 52 0.30 14.36 2.83
N LEU A 53 -0.69 13.48 3.01
CA LEU A 53 -0.43 12.11 3.42
C LEU A 53 0.29 11.36 2.29
N GLY A 54 1.40 10.70 2.65
CA GLY A 54 2.17 9.88 1.74
C GLY A 54 1.44 8.61 1.33
N ILE A 55 1.93 7.98 0.27
CA ILE A 55 1.34 6.75 -0.29
C ILE A 55 1.22 5.62 0.74
N LEU A 56 2.19 5.51 1.66
CA LEU A 56 2.17 4.48 2.70
C LEU A 56 1.03 4.70 3.70
N GLN A 57 0.77 5.95 4.09
CA GLN A 57 -0.36 6.30 4.96
C GLN A 57 -1.69 6.00 4.28
N ARG A 58 -1.82 6.33 2.98
CA ARG A 58 -3.02 6.03 2.19
C ARG A 58 -3.25 4.52 2.07
N LEU A 59 -2.19 3.74 1.82
CA LEU A 59 -2.27 2.27 1.80
C LEU A 59 -2.67 1.70 3.16
N LYS A 60 -2.18 2.27 4.26
CA LYS A 60 -2.59 1.83 5.61
C LYS A 60 -4.06 2.07 5.89
N ILE A 61 -4.63 3.16 5.38
CA ILE A 61 -6.06 3.43 5.44
C ILE A 61 -6.83 2.39 4.63
N LEU A 62 -6.42 2.12 3.39
CA LEU A 62 -7.05 1.13 2.52
C LEU A 62 -7.03 -0.29 3.10
N ASP A 63 -5.90 -0.67 3.69
CA ASP A 63 -5.71 -1.95 4.35
C ASP A 63 -6.64 -2.11 5.56
N HIS A 64 -6.79 -1.05 6.36
CA HIS A 64 -7.66 -1.04 7.53
C HIS A 64 -9.14 -1.21 7.16
N ILE A 65 -9.61 -0.52 6.11
CA ILE A 65 -11.00 -0.63 5.66
C ILE A 65 -11.26 -1.92 4.84
N GLY A 66 -10.22 -2.71 4.55
CA GLY A 66 -10.33 -3.93 3.73
C GLY A 66 -10.87 -3.62 2.33
N PHE A 67 -10.39 -2.55 1.70
CA PHE A 67 -10.96 -1.96 0.47
C PHE A 67 -11.20 -2.96 -0.68
N LEU A 68 -10.36 -4.01 -0.76
CA LEU A 68 -10.49 -5.10 -1.73
C LEU A 68 -10.74 -6.46 -1.09
N GLN A 69 -11.52 -6.50 0.00
CA GLN A 69 -11.89 -7.70 0.75
C GLN A 69 -10.72 -8.49 1.37
N SER A 70 -9.51 -7.95 1.30
CA SER A 70 -8.31 -8.52 1.92
C SER A 70 -7.74 -7.49 2.89
N ARG A 71 -7.67 -7.87 4.16
CA ARG A 71 -6.85 -7.19 5.19
C ARG A 71 -5.46 -7.85 5.11
N GLN A 72 -4.38 -7.10 5.26
CA GLN A 72 -2.95 -7.50 5.14
C GLN A 72 -2.27 -7.11 3.81
N TRP A 73 -2.76 -6.10 3.12
CA TRP A 73 -2.09 -5.55 1.94
C TRP A 73 -0.67 -5.09 2.24
N LEU A 74 -0.47 -4.38 3.36
CA LEU A 74 0.85 -3.90 3.74
C LEU A 74 1.85 -5.04 3.95
N GLU A 75 1.41 -6.15 4.53
CA GLU A 75 2.25 -7.35 4.70
C GLU A 75 2.52 -8.04 3.36
N SER A 76 1.50 -8.13 2.49
CA SER A 76 1.65 -8.74 1.17
C SER A 76 2.63 -8.00 0.24
N LEU A 77 2.88 -6.71 0.52
CA LEU A 77 3.85 -5.88 -0.20
C LEU A 77 5.29 -6.05 0.31
N LEU A 78 5.51 -6.84 1.38
CA LEU A 78 6.87 -7.13 1.84
C LEU A 78 7.63 -7.96 0.79
N PRO A 79 8.93 -7.67 0.56
CA PRO A 79 9.70 -8.36 -0.47
C PRO A 79 9.70 -9.88 -0.36
N GLU A 80 9.71 -10.39 0.87
CA GLU A 80 9.68 -11.82 1.18
C GLU A 80 8.34 -12.44 0.80
N ARG A 81 7.23 -11.74 1.07
CA ARG A 81 5.87 -12.19 0.73
C ARG A 81 5.61 -12.14 -0.77
N LEU A 82 6.08 -11.10 -1.45
CA LEU A 82 6.04 -11.03 -2.91
C LEU A 82 6.87 -12.15 -3.53
N SER A 83 8.08 -12.39 -3.01
CA SER A 83 8.94 -13.47 -3.48
C SER A 83 8.29 -14.84 -3.30
N GLU A 84 7.68 -15.09 -2.14
CA GLU A 84 6.93 -16.31 -1.87
C GLU A 84 5.76 -16.48 -2.85
N ARG A 85 4.96 -15.43 -3.07
CA ARG A 85 3.83 -15.45 -3.99
C ARG A 85 4.26 -15.76 -5.43
N ILE A 86 5.33 -15.12 -5.91
CA ILE A 86 5.85 -15.37 -7.26
C ILE A 86 6.29 -16.83 -7.40
N ARG A 87 7.00 -17.38 -6.40
CA ARG A 87 7.41 -18.79 -6.38
C ARG A 87 6.20 -19.75 -6.40
N GLN A 88 5.15 -19.44 -5.65
CA GLN A 88 3.90 -20.23 -5.66
C GLN A 88 3.20 -20.18 -7.03
N SER A 89 3.18 -19.01 -7.67
CA SER A 89 2.56 -18.82 -8.98
C SER A 89 3.34 -19.47 -10.14
N SER A 90 4.65 -19.71 -9.96
CA SER A 90 5.53 -20.26 -10.99
C SER A 90 6.19 -21.56 -10.55
N GLN A 91 5.57 -22.68 -10.95
CA GLN A 91 6.09 -24.03 -10.70
C GLN A 91 7.52 -24.24 -11.26
N ALA A 92 7.83 -23.62 -12.40
CA ALA A 92 9.15 -23.69 -13.03
C ALA A 92 10.24 -22.95 -12.24
N LEU A 93 9.90 -21.84 -11.57
CA LEU A 93 10.84 -21.09 -10.71
C LEU A 93 11.07 -21.80 -9.38
N ALA A 94 10.02 -22.37 -8.80
CA ALA A 94 10.13 -23.19 -7.58
C ALA A 94 11.12 -24.35 -7.77
N GLN A 95 11.07 -25.03 -8.93
CA GLN A 95 11.99 -26.13 -9.25
C GLN A 95 13.43 -25.66 -9.53
N ARG A 96 13.62 -24.52 -10.22
CA ARG A 96 14.97 -23.97 -10.51
C ARG A 96 15.68 -23.49 -9.24
N GLN A 97 14.96 -22.85 -8.31
CA GLN A 97 15.56 -22.38 -7.05
C GLN A 97 15.80 -23.48 -6.02
N ALA A 98 14.99 -24.57 -6.00
CA ALA A 98 15.32 -25.74 -5.20
C ALA A 98 16.71 -26.31 -5.54
N ARG A 99 17.14 -26.16 -6.79
CA ARG A 99 18.49 -26.52 -7.26
C ARG A 99 19.54 -25.44 -6.99
N ALA A 100 19.18 -24.16 -7.02
CA ALA A 100 20.11 -23.04 -6.81
C ALA A 100 20.39 -22.72 -5.32
N ARG A 101 19.44 -23.00 -4.41
CA ARG A 101 19.57 -22.79 -2.95
C ARG A 101 20.69 -23.59 -2.29
N GLN A 102 21.27 -24.58 -2.97
CA GLN A 102 22.45 -25.29 -2.48
C GLN A 102 23.77 -24.52 -2.65
N ARG A 103 23.79 -23.30 -3.23
CA ARG A 103 25.06 -22.68 -3.66
C ARG A 103 25.44 -21.28 -3.16
N LEU A 104 24.61 -20.51 -2.46
CA LEU A 104 25.06 -19.15 -2.08
C LEU A 104 24.57 -18.70 -0.69
N GLU A 105 25.47 -18.77 0.29
CA GLU A 105 25.55 -17.82 1.38
C GLU A 105 26.36 -16.61 0.88
N ARG A 106 25.68 -15.54 0.47
CA ARG A 106 26.27 -14.20 0.32
C ARG A 106 25.21 -13.21 0.76
N ASP A 107 25.60 -12.15 1.47
CA ASP A 107 24.73 -11.07 1.95
C ASP A 107 23.61 -10.74 0.96
N LEU A 108 22.41 -11.26 1.24
CA LEU A 108 21.30 -11.26 0.30
C LEU A 108 20.60 -9.93 0.38
N ASN A 109 20.77 -9.12 -0.66
CA ASN A 109 19.88 -8.01 -0.92
C ASN A 109 18.51 -8.56 -1.37
N VAL A 110 17.60 -8.72 -0.41
CA VAL A 110 16.26 -9.30 -0.62
C VAL A 110 15.49 -8.61 -1.75
N GLU A 111 15.64 -7.28 -1.88
CA GLU A 111 15.01 -6.51 -2.96
C GLU A 111 15.61 -6.83 -4.34
N GLY A 112 16.93 -7.05 -4.40
CA GLY A 112 17.59 -7.47 -5.63
C GLY A 112 17.10 -8.84 -6.08
N GLU A 113 16.97 -9.79 -5.15
CA GLU A 113 16.40 -11.10 -5.45
C GLU A 113 14.95 -11.02 -5.93
N LEU A 114 14.14 -10.16 -5.32
CA LEU A 114 12.77 -9.94 -5.75
C LEU A 114 12.74 -9.46 -7.21
N LEU A 115 13.59 -8.51 -7.58
CA LEU A 115 13.66 -8.00 -8.95
C LEU A 115 14.05 -9.08 -9.95
N ASP A 116 15.04 -9.91 -9.62
CA ASP A 116 15.46 -11.01 -10.48
C ASP A 116 14.34 -12.06 -10.63
N LEU A 117 13.65 -12.36 -9.54
CA LEU A 117 12.51 -13.27 -9.55
C LEU A 117 11.35 -12.76 -10.40
N VAL A 118 11.03 -11.46 -10.30
CA VAL A 118 10.01 -10.80 -11.13
C VAL A 118 10.42 -10.83 -12.60
N GLN A 119 11.67 -10.48 -12.89
CA GLN A 119 12.21 -10.51 -14.25
C GLN A 119 12.08 -11.89 -14.88
N ASP A 120 12.46 -12.95 -14.17
CA ASP A 120 12.35 -14.32 -14.65
C ASP A 120 10.88 -14.76 -14.81
N ALA A 121 10.03 -14.45 -13.83
CA ALA A 121 8.62 -14.86 -13.83
C ALA A 121 7.83 -14.20 -14.97
N CYS A 122 8.10 -12.92 -15.22
CA CYS A 122 7.48 -12.15 -16.30
C CYS A 122 8.21 -12.28 -17.64
N ARG A 123 9.37 -12.95 -17.67
CA ARG A 123 10.24 -13.13 -18.85
C ARG A 123 10.71 -11.82 -19.47
N PHE A 124 10.97 -10.81 -18.66
CA PHE A 124 11.56 -9.56 -19.15
C PHE A 124 13.00 -9.80 -19.59
N ARG A 125 13.32 -9.40 -20.82
CA ARG A 125 14.64 -9.61 -21.43
C ARG A 125 15.65 -8.57 -20.98
N THR A 126 15.17 -7.41 -20.56
CA THR A 126 16.02 -6.27 -20.21
C THR A 126 15.54 -5.56 -18.95
N ASP A 127 16.48 -4.89 -18.28
CA ASP A 127 16.17 -4.00 -17.15
C ASP A 127 15.25 -2.85 -17.55
N THR A 128 15.24 -2.47 -18.82
CA THR A 128 14.33 -1.45 -19.35
C THR A 128 12.89 -1.95 -19.30
N GLU A 129 12.63 -3.16 -19.81
CA GLU A 129 11.29 -3.77 -19.77
C GLU A 129 10.78 -3.93 -18.32
N LEU A 130 11.66 -4.38 -17.41
CA LEU A 130 11.34 -4.46 -15.99
C LEU A 130 11.05 -3.08 -15.38
N ALA A 131 11.85 -2.06 -15.70
CA ALA A 131 11.67 -0.72 -15.20
C ALA A 131 10.36 -0.09 -15.69
N ASP A 132 10.02 -0.30 -16.97
CA ASP A 132 8.78 0.18 -17.58
C ASP A 132 7.55 -0.47 -16.91
N PHE A 133 7.60 -1.79 -16.72
CA PHE A 133 6.58 -2.52 -15.96
C PHE A 133 6.39 -1.95 -14.55
N LEU A 134 7.48 -1.74 -13.81
CA LEU A 134 7.46 -1.19 -12.45
C LEU A 134 7.10 0.30 -12.40
N GLY A 135 7.14 1.01 -13.54
CA GLY A 135 6.91 2.46 -13.61
C GLY A 135 8.00 3.27 -12.94
N VAL A 136 9.26 2.79 -13.01
CA VAL A 136 10.42 3.45 -12.43
C VAL A 136 11.48 3.73 -13.50
N ALA A 137 12.41 4.63 -13.21
CA ALA A 137 13.57 4.82 -14.07
C ALA A 137 14.49 3.58 -14.03
N ARG A 138 15.13 3.26 -15.16
CA ARG A 138 16.04 2.10 -15.27
C ARG A 138 17.16 2.09 -14.22
N ASN A 139 17.70 3.26 -13.87
CA ASN A 139 18.74 3.36 -12.84
C ASN A 139 18.25 2.94 -11.44
N THR A 140 16.94 3.04 -11.17
CA THR A 140 16.33 2.53 -9.93
C THR A 140 16.49 1.03 -9.82
N VAL A 141 16.24 0.26 -10.88
CA VAL A 141 16.42 -1.21 -10.90
C VAL A 141 17.87 -1.57 -10.56
N SER A 142 18.83 -0.89 -11.18
CA SER A 142 20.26 -1.10 -10.92
C SER A 142 20.65 -0.76 -9.47
N ASN A 143 20.17 0.37 -8.94
CA ASN A 143 20.44 0.77 -7.57
C ASN A 143 19.81 -0.18 -6.54
N VAL A 144 18.59 -0.66 -6.82
CA VAL A 144 17.92 -1.62 -5.96
C VAL A 144 18.70 -2.93 -5.95
N ARG A 145 19.12 -3.47 -7.09
CA ARG A 145 19.96 -4.69 -7.14
C ARG A 145 21.29 -4.54 -6.40
N ALA A 146 21.90 -3.36 -6.47
CA ALA A 146 23.13 -3.06 -5.75
C ALA A 146 22.94 -2.85 -4.24
N GLY A 147 21.72 -2.98 -3.71
CA GLY A 147 21.40 -2.74 -2.30
C GLY A 147 21.48 -1.26 -1.89
N ARG A 148 21.53 -0.35 -2.87
CA ARG A 148 21.65 1.11 -2.65
C ARG A 148 20.31 1.81 -2.56
N ALA A 149 19.21 1.12 -2.89
CA ALA A 149 17.85 1.61 -2.84
C ALA A 149 16.87 0.47 -2.56
N SER A 150 15.62 0.81 -2.23
CA SER A 150 14.51 -0.14 -2.08
C SER A 150 13.36 0.24 -3.01
N LEU A 151 12.53 -0.72 -3.40
CA LEU A 151 11.31 -0.41 -4.15
C LEU A 151 10.31 0.37 -3.30
N GLY A 152 9.68 1.36 -3.93
CA GLY A 152 8.55 2.06 -3.34
C GLY A 152 7.27 1.20 -3.33
N PRO A 153 6.22 1.65 -2.65
CA PRO A 153 4.96 0.90 -2.58
C PRO A 153 4.26 0.69 -3.93
N ARG A 154 4.32 1.66 -4.85
CA ARG A 154 3.71 1.53 -6.20
C ARG A 154 4.33 0.41 -7.04
N PRO A 155 5.67 0.35 -7.22
CA PRO A 155 6.31 -0.78 -7.88
C PRO A 155 5.94 -2.14 -7.26
N ARG A 156 5.87 -2.21 -5.93
CA ARG A 156 5.48 -3.44 -5.22
C ARG A 156 4.01 -3.82 -5.44
N LEU A 157 3.10 -2.85 -5.52
CA LEU A 157 1.69 -3.07 -5.87
C LEU A 157 1.55 -3.66 -7.28
N ARG A 158 2.32 -3.15 -8.25
CA ARG A 158 2.33 -3.69 -9.61
C ARG A 158 2.82 -5.12 -9.65
N ILE A 159 3.88 -5.43 -8.89
CA ILE A 159 4.34 -6.81 -8.72
C ILE A 159 3.22 -7.66 -8.13
N LEU A 160 2.60 -7.23 -7.02
CA LEU A 160 1.52 -7.99 -6.39
C LEU A 160 0.37 -8.27 -7.37
N ASN A 161 -0.10 -7.25 -8.08
CA ASN A 161 -1.20 -7.37 -9.04
C ASN A 161 -0.89 -8.39 -10.15
N GLN A 162 0.36 -8.46 -10.60
CA GLN A 162 0.78 -9.41 -11.62
C GLN A 162 0.62 -10.88 -11.18
N PHE A 163 0.72 -11.17 -9.87
CA PHE A 163 0.68 -12.53 -9.31
C PHE A 163 -0.55 -12.81 -8.44
N ALA A 164 -1.33 -11.78 -8.14
CA ALA A 164 -2.61 -11.85 -7.45
C ALA A 164 -3.48 -10.70 -7.97
N PRO A 165 -4.18 -10.90 -9.11
CA PRO A 165 -4.90 -9.82 -9.78
C PRO A 165 -5.97 -9.18 -8.90
N PHE A 166 -6.00 -7.87 -8.92
CA PHE A 166 -7.02 -7.03 -8.31
C PHE A 166 -7.27 -5.80 -9.18
N ASP A 167 -8.32 -5.05 -8.86
CA ASP A 167 -8.66 -3.81 -9.55
C ASP A 167 -7.63 -2.70 -9.25
N THR A 168 -6.53 -2.72 -10.01
CA THR A 168 -5.40 -1.80 -9.82
C THR A 168 -5.76 -0.39 -10.23
N GLU A 169 -6.64 -0.20 -11.22
CA GLU A 169 -7.09 1.14 -11.62
C GLU A 169 -7.85 1.80 -10.48
N ARG A 170 -8.76 1.06 -9.83
CA ARG A 170 -9.46 1.56 -8.65
C ARG A 170 -8.52 1.84 -7.49
N VAL A 171 -7.55 0.97 -7.22
CA VAL A 171 -6.54 1.21 -6.16
C VAL A 171 -5.72 2.46 -6.46
N GLU A 172 -5.20 2.60 -7.67
CA GLU A 172 -4.40 3.76 -8.07
C GLU A 172 -5.22 5.06 -8.02
N ALA A 173 -6.48 5.03 -8.47
CA ALA A 173 -7.40 6.16 -8.38
C ALA A 173 -7.58 6.61 -6.92
N VAL A 174 -7.85 5.68 -6.00
CA VAL A 174 -8.00 6.01 -4.58
C VAL A 174 -6.67 6.46 -3.94
N LEU A 175 -5.55 5.92 -4.38
CA LEU A 175 -4.23 6.35 -3.90
C LEU A 175 -3.84 7.74 -4.39
N ASP A 176 -4.31 8.16 -5.57
CA ASP A 176 -4.04 9.48 -6.16
C ASP A 176 -5.04 10.56 -5.70
N SER A 177 -6.29 10.19 -5.43
CA SER A 177 -7.37 11.10 -5.04
C SER A 177 -7.68 11.04 -3.54
N THR A 178 -7.51 12.17 -2.86
CA THR A 178 -7.95 12.29 -1.46
C THR A 178 -9.47 12.15 -1.34
N GLU A 179 -10.22 12.62 -2.34
CA GLU A 179 -11.69 12.55 -2.36
C GLU A 179 -12.15 11.10 -2.41
N ASP A 180 -11.57 10.33 -3.32
CA ASP A 180 -11.94 8.93 -3.52
C ASP A 180 -11.59 8.11 -2.27
N LEU A 181 -10.50 8.48 -1.57
CA LEU A 181 -10.13 7.86 -0.29
C LEU A 181 -11.11 8.22 0.83
N ILE A 182 -11.55 9.48 0.92
CA ILE A 182 -12.61 9.89 1.84
C ILE A 182 -13.89 9.09 1.56
N GLN A 183 -14.28 9.00 0.29
CA GLN A 183 -15.47 8.28 -0.13
C GLN A 183 -15.38 6.79 0.22
N ALA A 184 -14.24 6.14 -0.04
CA ALA A 184 -14.00 4.75 0.33
C ALA A 184 -14.14 4.51 1.85
N VAL A 185 -13.65 5.42 2.69
CA VAL A 185 -13.80 5.31 4.15
C VAL A 185 -15.26 5.48 4.57
N ARG A 186 -15.99 6.43 3.99
CA ARG A 186 -17.43 6.63 4.28
C ARG A 186 -18.27 5.41 3.91
N GLU A 187 -18.08 4.86 2.73
CA GLU A 187 -18.77 3.64 2.29
C GLU A 187 -18.50 2.46 3.24
N TRP A 188 -17.28 2.36 3.76
CA TRP A 188 -16.93 1.35 4.76
C TRP A 188 -17.62 1.61 6.11
N MET A 189 -17.72 2.87 6.56
CA MET A 189 -18.44 3.23 7.79
C MET A 189 -19.93 2.84 7.68
N GLU A 190 -20.59 3.20 6.57
CA GLU A 190 -22.00 2.88 6.33
C GLU A 190 -22.24 1.37 6.33
N LYS A 191 -21.36 0.59 5.67
CA LYS A 191 -21.44 -0.89 5.69
C LYS A 191 -21.30 -1.45 7.10
N ARG A 192 -20.39 -0.91 7.92
CA ARG A 192 -20.20 -1.35 9.31
C ARG A 192 -21.40 -1.03 10.19
N GLU A 193 -22.03 0.11 10.00
CA GLU A 193 -23.23 0.50 10.73
C GLU A 193 -24.41 -0.42 10.39
N GLN A 194 -24.60 -0.76 9.11
CA GLN A 194 -25.63 -1.72 8.68
C GLN A 194 -25.41 -3.15 9.21
N LEU A 195 -24.15 -3.53 9.49
CA LEU A 195 -23.78 -4.83 10.06
C LEU A 195 -23.92 -4.89 11.60
N THR A 196 -24.14 -3.75 12.26
CA THR A 196 -24.34 -3.68 13.70
C THR A 196 -25.84 -3.47 13.96
N PRO A 197 -26.64 -4.54 14.19
CA PRO A 197 -28.06 -4.37 14.44
C PRO A 197 -28.25 -3.51 15.70
N PRO A 198 -29.25 -2.60 15.73
CA PRO A 198 -29.57 -1.88 16.94
C PRO A 198 -29.93 -2.92 18.00
N ASP A 199 -29.24 -2.81 19.13
CA ASP A 199 -29.43 -3.58 20.34
C ASP A 199 -30.94 -3.77 20.57
N ARG A 200 -31.40 -5.04 20.60
CA ARG A 200 -32.78 -5.37 21.00
C ARG A 200 -32.91 -5.16 22.50
N LEU A 201 -32.83 -3.91 22.94
CA LEU A 201 -33.21 -3.49 24.28
C LEU A 201 -34.71 -3.22 24.29
N HIS A 202 -35.49 -4.29 24.25
CA HIS A 202 -36.86 -4.29 24.75
C HIS A 202 -37.19 -5.67 25.29
N HIS A 203 -37.04 -5.82 26.61
CA HIS A 203 -38.05 -6.41 27.48
C HIS A 203 -37.73 -5.99 28.92
N PRO A 204 -38.43 -5.00 29.50
CA PRO A 204 -38.66 -5.06 30.93
C PRO A 204 -39.62 -6.24 31.15
N LEU A 205 -39.10 -7.30 31.78
CA LEU A 205 -39.95 -8.14 32.61
C LEU A 205 -40.31 -7.26 33.80
N ASP A 206 -41.54 -6.75 33.81
CA ASP A 206 -42.46 -6.74 34.95
C ASP A 206 -43.77 -6.03 34.56
#